data_AF-A0A3D4JDJ8-F1
#
_entry.id   AF-A0A3D4JDJ8-F1
#
_cell.length_a   1.000
_cell.length_b   1.000
_cell.length_c   1.000
_cell.angle_alpha   90.00
_cell.angle_beta   90.00
_cell.angle_gamma   90.00
#
_symmetry.space_group_name_H-M   'P 1'
#
loop_
_entity.id
_entity.type
_entity.pdbx_description
1 polymer ?
#
loop_
_entity_poly.entity_id
_entity_poly.type
_entity_poly.pdbx_seq_one_letter_code
_entity_poly.pdbx_strand_id
1 'polypeptide(L)'
;MLSAIALTAFYAPLNSFGLLGMEVSLLTLIISAVILLALKSGTKFNIWIYILLAISTLVRFDMAVPYLVILGVLFFTQKENRKQHLIYGLGLLIIFLGGQTLARYFYYGELLPNTYYLKVEGWNTTLKTLRGLYALIQFVYFSNWVLFLLPLSLFLFRIDWKISLLALVLTGQIAYSVYVGG
;
A
#
# COMPACT_ATOMS: atom_id res chain seq x y z
N MET A 1 -1.83 17.90 -15.95
CA MET A 1 -2.52 17.83 -14.63
C MET A 1 -4.03 17.60 -14.78
N LEU A 2 -4.75 18.38 -15.60
CA LEU A 2 -6.21 18.21 -15.79
C LEU A 2 -6.63 16.80 -16.23
N SER A 3 -5.89 16.18 -17.16
CA SER A 3 -6.18 14.81 -17.61
C SER A 3 -6.05 13.77 -16.49
N ALA A 4 -5.07 13.92 -15.60
CA ALA A 4 -4.89 13.02 -14.46
C ALA A 4 -6.05 13.18 -13.46
N ILE A 5 -6.49 14.42 -13.20
CA ILE A 5 -7.65 14.69 -12.33
C ILE A 5 -8.92 14.07 -12.93
N ALA A 6 -9.15 14.25 -14.23
CA ALA A 6 -10.30 13.68 -14.92
C ALA A 6 -10.26 12.13 -14.87
N LEU A 7 -9.12 11.51 -15.19
CA LEU A 7 -8.98 10.05 -15.13
C LEU A 7 -9.25 9.52 -13.71
N THR A 8 -8.76 10.18 -12.67
CA THR A 8 -9.04 9.78 -11.28
C THR A 8 -10.51 9.97 -10.91
N ALA A 9 -11.14 11.07 -11.31
CA ALA A 9 -12.54 11.37 -10.98
C ALA A 9 -13.53 10.42 -11.66
N PHE A 10 -13.20 9.94 -12.87
CA PHE A 10 -14.02 8.98 -13.62
C PHE A 10 -13.59 7.52 -13.44
N TYR A 11 -12.65 7.24 -12.53
CA TYR A 11 -12.22 5.86 -12.27
C TYR A 11 -13.30 5.12 -11.47
N ALA A 12 -14.10 4.31 -12.18
CA ALA A 12 -15.25 3.62 -11.63
C ALA A 12 -14.96 2.83 -10.34
N PRO A 13 -13.87 2.04 -10.23
CA PRO A 13 -13.56 1.34 -8.98
C PRO A 13 -13.40 2.29 -7.79
N LEU A 14 -12.73 3.43 -7.95
CA LEU A 14 -12.56 4.38 -6.85
C LEU A 14 -13.89 5.01 -6.42
N ASN A 15 -14.77 5.31 -7.38
CA ASN A 15 -16.12 5.81 -7.08
C ASN A 15 -16.98 4.75 -6.39
N SER A 16 -16.99 3.52 -6.90
CA SER A 16 -17.75 2.41 -6.31
C SER A 16 -17.27 2.08 -4.90
N PHE A 17 -15.96 1.90 -4.70
CA PHE A 17 -15.41 1.60 -3.37
C PHE A 17 -15.52 2.80 -2.44
N GLY A 18 -15.38 4.03 -2.93
CA GLY A 18 -15.58 5.22 -2.11
C GLY A 18 -17.00 5.38 -1.56
N LEU A 19 -18.01 4.91 -2.31
CA LEU A 19 -19.42 4.95 -1.91
C LEU A 19 -19.86 3.74 -1.07
N LEU A 20 -19.32 2.55 -1.36
CA LEU A 20 -19.71 1.30 -0.69
C LEU A 20 -18.83 0.96 0.53
N GLY A 21 -17.63 1.53 0.62
CA GLY A 21 -16.66 1.27 1.69
C GLY A 21 -15.69 2.44 1.89
N MET A 22 -16.01 3.34 2.81
CA MET A 22 -15.25 4.59 3.06
C MET A 22 -13.78 4.38 3.45
N GLU A 23 -13.38 3.16 3.83
CA GLU A 23 -12.00 2.82 4.12
C GLU A 23 -11.07 3.02 2.91
N VAL A 24 -11.50 2.66 1.69
CA VAL A 24 -10.64 2.73 0.50
C VAL A 24 -10.40 4.17 0.08
N SER A 25 -11.42 5.04 0.15
CA SER A 25 -11.28 6.46 -0.17
C SER A 25 -10.38 7.18 0.85
N LEU A 26 -10.54 6.89 2.14
CA LEU A 26 -9.66 7.41 3.19
C LEU A 26 -8.20 6.97 2.97
N LEU A 27 -7.96 5.69 2.68
CA LEU A 27 -6.61 5.18 2.43
C LEU A 27 -5.99 5.75 1.17
N THR A 28 -6.77 5.92 0.11
CA THR A 28 -6.31 6.56 -1.14
C THR A 28 -5.85 8.00 -0.86
N LEU A 29 -6.61 8.75 -0.04
CA LEU A 29 -6.24 10.09 0.39
C LEU A 29 -4.95 10.09 1.22
N ILE A 30 -4.85 9.20 2.20
CA ILE A 30 -3.65 9.10 3.06
C ILE A 30 -2.41 8.75 2.24
N ILE A 31 -2.47 7.74 1.38
CA ILE A 31 -1.33 7.33 0.54
C ILE A 31 -0.94 8.45 -0.43
N SER A 32 -1.92 9.13 -1.04
CA SER A 32 -1.65 10.27 -1.92
C SER A 32 -0.97 11.42 -1.16
N ALA A 33 -1.42 11.73 0.05
CA ALA A 33 -0.80 12.73 0.91
C ALA A 33 0.62 12.35 1.33
N VAL A 34 0.84 11.08 1.69
CA VAL A 34 2.17 10.56 2.04
C VAL A 34 3.13 10.66 0.85
N ILE A 35 2.71 10.23 -0.34
CA ILE A 35 3.51 10.35 -1.55
C ILE A 35 3.83 11.82 -1.83
N LEU A 36 2.84 12.71 -1.74
CA LEU A 36 3.06 14.15 -1.93
C LEU A 36 4.06 14.72 -0.93
N LEU A 37 3.97 14.34 0.35
CA LEU A 37 4.91 14.75 1.39
C LEU A 37 6.32 14.21 1.10
N ALA A 38 6.45 12.94 0.73
CA ALA A 38 7.73 12.33 0.36
C ALA A 38 8.40 13.09 -0.80
N LEU A 39 7.63 13.40 -1.85
CA LEU A 39 8.12 14.14 -3.01
C LEU A 39 8.52 15.59 -2.68
N LYS A 40 7.74 16.27 -1.82
CA LYS A 40 8.04 17.66 -1.39
C LYS A 40 9.20 17.75 -0.42
N SER A 41 9.36 16.76 0.46
CA SER A 41 10.42 16.74 1.47
C SER A 41 11.81 16.53 0.85
N GLY A 42 11.91 15.93 -0.34
CA GLY A 42 13.17 15.77 -1.06
C GLY A 42 14.14 14.92 -0.24
N THR A 43 15.22 15.53 0.26
CA THR A 43 16.22 14.88 1.12
C THR A 43 15.96 15.07 2.62
N LYS A 44 14.99 15.90 3.01
CA LYS A 44 14.68 16.17 4.42
C LYS A 44 13.79 15.09 5.01
N PHE A 45 14.06 14.75 6.26
CA PHE A 45 13.20 13.88 7.05
C PHE A 45 11.86 14.56 7.35
N ASN A 46 10.77 13.79 7.30
CA ASN A 46 9.44 14.26 7.62
C ASN A 46 8.67 13.19 8.39
N ILE A 47 8.46 13.42 9.70
CA ILE A 47 7.80 12.46 10.59
C ILE A 47 6.34 12.20 10.22
N TRP A 48 5.66 13.18 9.61
CA TRP A 48 4.25 13.05 9.24
C TRP A 48 3.99 11.94 8.23
N ILE A 49 4.99 11.60 7.42
CA ILE A 49 4.94 10.43 6.52
C ILE A 49 4.67 9.16 7.35
N TYR A 50 5.43 8.94 8.41
CA TYR A 50 5.32 7.74 9.24
C TYR A 50 4.09 7.74 10.15
N ILE A 51 3.67 8.92 10.62
CA ILE A 51 2.42 9.05 11.40
C ILE A 51 1.23 8.67 10.51
N LEU A 52 1.13 9.23 9.30
CA LEU A 52 0.05 8.93 8.37
C LEU A 52 0.05 7.46 7.94
N LEU A 53 1.23 6.90 7.64
CA LEU A 53 1.36 5.49 7.32
C LEU A 53 0.98 4.59 8.52
N ALA A 54 1.33 4.97 9.75
CA ALA A 54 0.95 4.21 10.94
C ALA A 54 -0.56 4.23 11.16
N ILE A 55 -1.20 5.39 11.04
CA ILE A 55 -2.66 5.54 11.10
C ILE A 55 -3.34 4.70 10.02
N SER A 56 -2.79 4.65 8.81
CA SER A 56 -3.36 3.85 7.72
C SER A 56 -3.46 2.36 8.09
N THR A 57 -2.54 1.86 8.93
CA THR A 57 -2.57 0.47 9.41
C THR A 57 -3.71 0.18 10.39
N LEU A 58 -4.26 1.20 11.06
CA LEU A 58 -5.44 1.06 11.91
C LEU A 58 -6.72 0.91 11.08
N VAL A 59 -6.76 1.54 9.91
CA VAL A 59 -7.89 1.41 8.98
C VAL A 59 -7.87 0.03 8.36
N ARG A 60 -6.71 -0.40 7.83
CA ARG A 60 -6.52 -1.76 7.33
C ARG A 60 -5.09 -2.25 7.51
N PHE A 61 -4.97 -3.50 7.94
CA PHE A 61 -3.68 -4.14 8.23
C PHE A 61 -2.78 -4.29 7.00
N ASP A 62 -3.36 -4.43 5.80
CA ASP A 62 -2.63 -4.53 4.53
C ASP A 62 -1.84 -3.26 4.18
N MET A 63 -2.17 -2.12 4.81
CA MET A 63 -1.38 -0.90 4.68
C MET A 63 0.04 -0.99 5.25
N ALA A 64 0.37 -2.09 5.94
CA ALA A 64 1.76 -2.42 6.28
C ALA A 64 2.64 -2.57 5.02
N VAL A 65 2.08 -3.01 3.89
CA VAL A 65 2.82 -3.17 2.62
C VAL A 65 3.31 -1.83 2.05
N PRO A 66 2.44 -0.84 1.76
CA PRO A 66 2.89 0.46 1.30
C PRO A 66 3.73 1.18 2.37
N TYR A 67 3.46 0.95 3.66
CA TYR A 67 4.32 1.44 4.74
C TYR A 67 5.78 1.00 4.54
N LEU A 68 6.01 -0.30 4.43
CA LEU A 68 7.36 -0.88 4.32
C LEU A 68 8.04 -0.46 3.02
N VAL A 69 7.30 -0.39 1.91
CA VAL A 69 7.82 0.09 0.63
C VAL A 69 8.30 1.54 0.75
N ILE A 70 7.47 2.43 1.28
CA ILE A 70 7.81 3.86 1.39
C ILE A 70 8.96 4.05 2.38
N LEU A 71 8.95 3.33 3.51
CA LEU A 71 10.07 3.31 4.46
C LEU A 71 11.37 2.89 3.78
N GLY A 72 11.34 1.79 3.03
CA GLY A 72 12.50 1.26 2.32
C GLY A 72 13.05 2.24 1.30
N VAL A 73 12.19 2.79 0.45
CA VAL A 73 12.61 3.79 -0.55
C VAL A 73 13.24 5.01 0.12
N LEU A 74 12.57 5.60 1.12
CA LEU A 74 13.09 6.78 1.82
C LEU A 74 14.41 6.49 2.55
N PHE A 75 14.55 5.31 3.15
CA PHE A 75 15.80 4.87 3.78
C PHE A 75 16.97 4.79 2.79
N PHE A 76 16.74 4.35 1.56
CA PHE A 76 17.77 4.29 0.53
C PHE A 76 18.05 5.64 -0.12
N THR A 77 17.04 6.50 -0.28
CA THR A 77 17.17 7.79 -0.96
C THR A 77 17.68 8.90 -0.05
N GLN A 78 17.28 8.93 1.22
CA GLN A 78 17.65 9.97 2.20
C GLN A 78 18.73 9.44 3.17
N LYS A 79 19.95 9.26 2.65
CA LYS A 79 21.04 8.58 3.37
C LYS A 79 21.41 9.25 4.69
N GLU A 80 21.31 10.57 4.75
CA GLU A 80 21.63 11.41 5.90
C GLU A 80 20.66 11.15 7.08
N ASN A 81 19.42 10.75 6.79
CA ASN A 81 18.35 10.59 7.79
C ASN A 81 18.05 9.12 8.11
N ARG A 82 18.89 8.17 7.68
CA ARG A 82 18.67 6.72 7.88
C ARG A 82 18.33 6.32 9.31
N LYS A 83 19.05 6.89 10.29
CA LYS A 83 18.78 6.63 11.71
C LYS A 83 17.35 7.06 12.10
N GLN A 84 16.90 8.22 11.61
CA GLN A 84 15.55 8.71 11.87
C GLN A 84 14.49 7.83 11.20
N HIS A 85 14.71 7.41 9.95
CA HIS A 85 13.81 6.47 9.27
C HIS A 85 13.70 5.12 9.99
N LEU A 86 14.79 4.59 10.53
CA LEU A 86 14.76 3.37 11.32
C LEU A 86 14.05 3.57 12.66
N ILE A 87 14.45 4.58 13.44
CA ILE A 87 13.89 4.82 14.78
C ILE A 87 12.41 5.14 14.71
N TYR A 88 12.03 6.15 13.91
CA TYR A 88 10.65 6.60 13.84
C TYR A 88 9.80 5.71 12.94
N GLY A 89 10.34 5.24 11.81
CA GLY A 89 9.59 4.38 10.90
C GLY A 89 9.35 2.98 11.48
N LEU A 90 10.38 2.29 11.96
CA LEU A 90 10.16 0.99 12.60
C LEU A 90 9.48 1.15 13.96
N GLY A 91 9.83 2.19 14.73
CA GLY A 91 9.20 2.46 16.02
C GLY A 91 7.68 2.65 15.90
N LEU A 92 7.22 3.50 14.99
CA LEU A 92 5.77 3.70 14.77
C LEU A 92 5.09 2.46 14.20
N LEU A 93 5.74 1.73 13.29
CA LEU A 93 5.21 0.48 12.76
C LEU A 93 4.99 -0.56 13.87
N ILE A 94 6.01 -0.76 14.73
CA ILE A 94 5.95 -1.71 15.85
C ILE A 94 4.89 -1.27 16.86
N ILE A 95 4.84 0.01 17.22
CA ILE A 95 3.85 0.53 18.17
C ILE A 95 2.43 0.29 17.65
N PHE A 96 2.15 0.60 16.38
CA PHE A 96 0.79 0.49 15.84
C PHE A 96 0.40 -0.96 15.54
N LEU A 97 1.22 -1.74 14.82
CA LEU A 97 0.91 -3.13 14.50
C LEU A 97 1.02 -4.04 15.72
N GLY A 98 2.03 -3.83 16.56
CA GLY A 98 2.19 -4.52 17.83
C GLY A 98 1.07 -4.17 18.80
N GLY A 99 0.71 -2.89 18.90
CA GLY A 99 -0.43 -2.43 19.70
C GLY A 99 -1.76 -3.04 19.25
N GLN A 100 -2.04 -3.07 17.95
CA GLN A 100 -3.21 -3.75 17.40
C GLN A 100 -3.21 -5.25 17.70
N THR A 101 -2.04 -5.91 17.60
CA THR A 101 -1.90 -7.35 17.86
C THR A 101 -2.10 -7.67 19.33
N LEU A 102 -1.53 -6.87 20.23
CA LEU A 102 -1.74 -7.01 21.67
C LEU A 102 -3.20 -6.74 22.04
N ALA A 103 -3.81 -5.67 21.51
CA ALA A 103 -5.21 -5.37 21.73
C ALA A 103 -6.12 -6.52 21.28
N ARG A 104 -5.84 -7.09 20.10
CA ARG A 104 -6.54 -8.28 19.59
C ARG A 104 -6.35 -9.47 20.53
N TYR A 105 -5.13 -9.74 20.99
CA TYR A 105 -4.86 -10.85 21.90
C TYR A 105 -5.58 -10.68 23.24
N PHE A 106 -5.55 -9.49 23.84
CA PHE A 106 -6.25 -9.23 25.10
C PHE A 106 -7.78 -9.29 24.96
N TYR A 107 -8.31 -8.93 23.80
CA TYR A 107 -9.76 -8.89 23.58
C TYR A 107 -10.33 -10.25 23.11
N TYR A 108 -9.66 -10.93 22.18
CA TYR A 108 -10.13 -12.17 21.53
C TYR A 108 -9.40 -13.42 22.00
N GLY A 109 -8.27 -13.31 22.70
CA GLY A 109 -7.41 -14.45 23.09
C GLY A 109 -6.51 -14.99 21.97
N GLU A 110 -6.62 -14.45 20.75
CA GLU A 110 -5.90 -14.92 19.57
C GLU A 110 -5.04 -13.82 18.93
N LEU A 111 -3.92 -14.22 18.31
CA LEU A 111 -2.95 -13.30 17.70
C LEU A 111 -3.39 -12.80 16.33
N LEU A 112 -4.18 -13.59 15.59
CA LEU A 112 -4.66 -13.29 14.25
C LEU A 112 -6.19 -13.12 14.28
N PRO A 113 -6.79 -12.43 13.30
CA PRO A 113 -8.23 -12.28 13.29
C PRO A 113 -8.89 -13.63 12.94
N ASN A 114 -10.07 -13.93 13.50
CA ASN A 114 -10.81 -15.18 13.24
C ASN A 114 -10.97 -15.49 11.74
N THR A 115 -11.08 -14.46 10.90
CA THR A 115 -11.16 -14.63 9.43
C THR A 115 -9.91 -15.25 8.82
N TYR A 116 -8.74 -15.07 9.43
CA TYR A 116 -7.52 -15.76 9.00
C TYR A 116 -7.65 -17.26 9.24
N TYR A 117 -8.00 -17.65 10.47
CA TYR A 117 -8.19 -19.06 10.82
C TYR A 117 -9.30 -19.71 9.97
N LEU A 118 -10.40 -19.00 9.72
CA LEU A 118 -11.54 -19.53 8.95
C LEU A 118 -11.34 -19.55 7.43
N LYS A 119 -10.54 -18.65 6.86
CA LYS A 119 -10.44 -18.49 5.39
C LYS A 119 -9.07 -18.82 4.81
N VAL A 120 -8.03 -18.85 5.64
CA VAL A 120 -6.64 -18.98 5.17
C VAL A 120 -5.99 -20.25 5.72
N GLU A 121 -6.29 -20.63 6.96
CA GLU A 121 -5.76 -21.85 7.55
C GLU A 121 -6.25 -23.09 6.78
N GLY A 122 -5.35 -24.06 6.57
CA GLY A 122 -5.64 -25.28 5.81
C GLY A 122 -5.68 -25.11 4.28
N TRP A 123 -5.55 -23.89 3.75
CA TRP A 123 -5.58 -23.65 2.31
C TRP A 123 -4.19 -23.73 1.67
N ASN A 124 -4.09 -24.39 0.50
CA ASN A 124 -2.84 -24.52 -0.23
C ASN A 124 -2.37 -23.14 -0.72
N THR A 125 -1.18 -22.73 -0.28
CA THR A 125 -0.59 -21.41 -0.59
C THR A 125 -0.37 -21.21 -2.09
N THR A 126 0.03 -22.26 -2.82
CA THR A 126 0.22 -22.21 -4.28
C THR A 126 -1.10 -21.94 -5.00
N LEU A 127 -2.17 -22.65 -4.63
CA LEU A 127 -3.50 -22.45 -5.24
C LEU A 127 -4.04 -21.04 -4.95
N LYS A 128 -3.84 -20.55 -3.73
CA LYS A 128 -4.20 -19.20 -3.34
C LYS A 128 -3.49 -18.16 -4.22
N THR A 129 -2.17 -18.28 -4.38
CA THR A 129 -1.41 -17.35 -5.22
C THR A 129 -1.79 -17.44 -6.71
N LEU A 130 -2.01 -18.64 -7.24
CA LEU A 130 -2.48 -18.82 -8.62
C LEU A 130 -3.86 -18.20 -8.86
N ARG A 131 -4.78 -18.31 -7.90
CA ARG A 131 -6.07 -17.62 -7.94
C ARG A 131 -5.88 -16.11 -7.97
N GLY A 132 -4.98 -15.57 -7.14
CA GLY A 132 -4.67 -14.14 -7.14
C GLY A 132 -4.09 -13.66 -8.47
N LEU A 133 -3.20 -14.45 -9.07
CA LEU A 133 -2.65 -14.15 -10.40
C LEU A 133 -3.75 -14.18 -11.47
N TYR A 134 -4.64 -15.16 -11.40
CA TYR A 134 -5.81 -15.23 -12.28
C TYR A 134 -6.70 -14.00 -12.13
N ALA A 135 -7.00 -13.57 -10.90
CA ALA A 135 -7.78 -12.37 -10.63
C ALA A 135 -7.11 -11.10 -11.19
N LEU A 136 -5.79 -10.97 -11.05
CA LEU A 136 -5.03 -9.87 -11.64
C LEU A 136 -5.15 -9.86 -13.17
N ILE A 137 -4.99 -11.01 -13.82
CA ILE A 137 -5.11 -11.11 -15.29
C ILE A 137 -6.51 -10.70 -15.74
N GLN A 138 -7.55 -11.20 -15.06
CA GLN A 138 -8.94 -10.84 -15.34
C GLN A 138 -9.15 -9.33 -15.16
N PHE A 139 -8.64 -8.75 -14.07
CA PHE A 139 -8.73 -7.31 -13.82
C PHE A 139 -8.07 -6.49 -14.93
N VAL A 140 -6.84 -6.83 -15.33
CA VAL A 140 -6.12 -6.13 -16.40
C VAL A 140 -6.84 -6.26 -17.74
N TYR A 141 -7.38 -7.45 -18.04
CA TYR A 141 -8.10 -7.69 -19.28
C TYR A 141 -9.41 -6.88 -19.36
N PHE A 142 -10.24 -6.93 -18.31
CA PHE A 142 -11.54 -6.25 -18.29
C PHE A 142 -11.45 -4.74 -18.01
N SER A 143 -10.37 -4.26 -17.37
CA SER A 143 -10.15 -2.85 -17.08
C SER A 143 -9.40 -2.10 -18.18
N ASN A 144 -9.21 -2.72 -19.35
CA ASN A 144 -8.40 -2.26 -20.48
C ASN A 144 -6.88 -2.29 -20.20
N TRP A 145 -6.23 -3.32 -20.73
CA TRP A 145 -4.80 -3.57 -20.54
C TRP A 145 -3.89 -2.43 -21.04
N VAL A 146 -4.32 -1.66 -22.04
CA VAL A 146 -3.56 -0.51 -22.54
C VAL A 146 -3.51 0.59 -21.48
N LEU A 147 -4.65 0.92 -20.87
CA LEU A 147 -4.72 1.92 -19.79
C LEU A 147 -3.96 1.46 -18.55
N PHE A 148 -3.96 0.16 -18.26
CA PHE A 148 -3.18 -0.42 -17.17
C PHE A 148 -1.66 -0.29 -17.39
N LEU A 149 -1.18 -0.56 -18.62
CA LEU A 149 0.25 -0.51 -18.95
C LEU A 149 0.76 0.91 -19.24
N LEU A 150 -0.11 1.84 -19.62
CA LEU A 150 0.27 3.23 -19.95
C LEU A 150 1.11 3.91 -18.87
N PRO A 151 0.74 3.93 -17.56
CA PRO A 151 1.59 4.55 -16.55
C PRO A 151 2.94 3.84 -16.37
N LEU A 152 3.04 2.54 -16.68
CA LEU A 152 4.30 1.79 -16.62
C LEU A 152 5.24 2.14 -17.80
N SER A 153 4.72 2.68 -18.90
CA SER A 153 5.57 3.15 -20.01
C SER A 153 6.53 4.28 -19.61
N LEU A 154 6.25 5.00 -18.52
CA LEU A 154 7.13 6.05 -17.99
C LEU A 154 8.55 5.52 -17.68
N PHE A 155 8.68 4.25 -17.31
CA PHE A 155 9.98 3.60 -17.07
C PHE A 155 10.87 3.52 -18.31
N LEU A 156 10.28 3.54 -19.51
CA LEU A 156 11.05 3.55 -20.76
C LEU A 156 11.76 4.89 -20.99
N PHE A 157 11.28 5.97 -20.36
CA PHE A 157 11.78 7.32 -20.59
C PHE A 157 12.55 7.88 -19.40
N ARG A 158 12.17 7.52 -18.17
CA ARG A 158 12.79 8.02 -16.95
C ARG A 158 12.76 6.99 -15.83
N ILE A 159 13.92 6.77 -15.23
CA ILE A 159 14.08 5.97 -14.01
C ILE A 159 14.74 6.88 -12.96
N ASP A 160 13.91 7.54 -12.17
CA ASP A 160 14.34 8.26 -10.98
C ASP A 160 13.69 7.67 -9.72
N TRP A 161 14.15 8.10 -8.55
CA TRP A 161 13.63 7.57 -7.29
C TRP A 161 12.13 7.89 -7.09
N LYS A 162 11.62 8.96 -7.70
CA LYS A 162 10.22 9.39 -7.58
C LYS A 162 9.31 8.47 -8.36
N ILE A 163 9.67 8.15 -9.59
CA ILE A 163 8.97 7.18 -10.45
C ILE A 163 9.09 5.78 -9.83
N SER A 164 10.27 5.42 -9.33
CA SER A 164 10.49 4.14 -8.65
C SER A 164 9.63 4.00 -7.40
N LEU A 165 9.47 5.07 -6.60
CA LEU A 165 8.57 5.10 -5.45
C LEU A 165 7.13 4.77 -5.85
N LEU A 166 6.60 5.47 -6.85
CA LEU A 166 5.22 5.27 -7.32
C LEU A 166 4.98 3.83 -7.80
N ALA A 167 5.92 3.28 -8.58
CA ALA A 167 5.79 1.93 -9.06
C ALA A 167 5.95 0.89 -7.97
N LEU A 168 6.92 1.05 -7.05
CA LEU A 168 7.09 0.10 -5.95
C LEU A 168 5.86 0.04 -5.06
N VAL A 169 5.20 1.19 -4.82
CA VAL A 169 3.93 1.22 -4.07
C VAL A 169 2.84 0.45 -4.83
N LEU A 170 2.70 0.69 -6.14
CA LEU A 170 1.74 -0.01 -6.99
C LEU A 170 2.02 -1.52 -7.04
N THR A 171 3.25 -1.92 -7.37
CA THR A 171 3.65 -3.32 -7.51
C THR A 171 3.63 -4.04 -6.16
N GLY A 172 3.94 -3.34 -5.06
CA GLY A 172 3.84 -3.89 -3.71
C GLY A 172 2.40 -4.27 -3.37
N GLN A 173 1.45 -3.39 -3.68
CA GLN A 173 0.01 -3.66 -3.49
C GLN A 173 -0.48 -4.79 -4.40
N ILE A 174 -0.09 -4.79 -5.67
CA ILE A 174 -0.43 -5.87 -6.61
C ILE A 174 0.14 -7.21 -6.11
N ALA A 175 1.41 -7.24 -5.72
CA ALA A 175 2.06 -8.45 -5.22
C ALA A 175 1.37 -8.96 -3.95
N TYR A 176 0.97 -8.06 -3.05
CA TYR A 176 0.22 -8.42 -1.86
C TYR A 176 -1.16 -9.01 -2.21
N SER A 177 -1.95 -8.34 -3.07
CA SER A 177 -3.26 -8.84 -3.52
C SER A 177 -3.13 -10.23 -4.17
N VAL A 178 -2.16 -10.42 -5.06
CA VAL A 178 -1.88 -11.73 -5.66
C VAL A 178 -1.51 -12.77 -4.61
N TYR A 179 -0.65 -12.42 -3.65
CA TYR A 179 -0.23 -13.32 -2.58
C TYR A 179 -1.38 -13.78 -1.69
N VAL A 180 -2.32 -12.88 -1.36
CA VAL A 180 -3.48 -13.21 -0.51
C VAL A 180 -4.64 -13.86 -1.26
N GLY A 181 -4.59 -13.89 -2.60
CA GLY A 181 -5.51 -14.66 -3.44
C GLY A 181 -6.48 -13.84 -4.30
N GLY A 182 -6.17 -12.57 -4.54
CA GLY A 182 -6.98 -11.63 -5.33
C GLY A 182 -7.90 -10.82 -4.45
#